data_AF-A0A3M7MAW0-F1
#
_entry.id   AF-A0A3M7MAW0-F1
#
_cell.length_a   1.000
_cell.length_b   1.000
_cell.length_c   1.000
_cell.angle_alpha   90.00
_cell.angle_beta   90.00
_cell.angle_gamma   90.00
#
_symmetry.space_group_name_H-M   'P 1'
#
loop_
_entity.id
_entity.type
_entity.pdbx_description
1 polymer ?
#
loop_
_entity_poly.entity_id
_entity_poly.type
_entity_poly.pdbx_seq_one_letter_code
_entity_poly.pdbx_strand_id
1 'polypeptide(L)'
;MWLPCLSTRQQSVTKYAQVTAALVDSDPLPSGADSGDAGDYEGNDEAEYNPRIPLSHQNELLALKNLNLEIRIQANGRLIEKEAEIFQLGATLSETNEKFIKELTYQREREAYYAKKFMDLEDQHTKRVKQLEDQHTKKFMDLEDQHTKRVKHLEDQHTKRVKHLEDKVAAEKLKNVNNEEGFNKLKLHNAQKQEAITKLKREDARLALQTGNPMNEKMALQPQAQAFRDAMQEPQSQIDSAQQASSSSLTPRLMVYVPIRFQASHLDKENLHLYAPRESRQYDGFAPSRTYAGGTGKVGTDKYGSNDHWDLGLCNVQLYTRRYCRDSRNCEWRHTELTPDERYYIGLLKPNGPKFLVQYDEYLLSKAPAVRRGLDR
;
A
#
# COMPACT_ATOMS: atom_id res chain seq x y z
N MET A 1 13.81 17.23 15.83
CA MET A 1 13.48 18.50 16.53
C MET A 1 12.76 18.17 17.84
N TRP A 2 13.43 17.49 18.77
CA TRP A 2 12.95 17.21 20.12
C TRP A 2 14.18 17.21 21.04
N LEU A 3 14.23 18.19 21.95
CA LEU A 3 14.91 18.26 23.26
C LEU A 3 15.24 19.74 23.57
N PRO A 4 14.58 20.31 24.58
CA PRO A 4 15.34 20.66 25.78
C PRO A 4 14.54 20.39 27.05
N CYS A 5 14.99 19.42 27.87
CA CYS A 5 14.46 19.27 29.23
C CYS A 5 15.50 18.78 30.27
N LEU A 6 16.80 18.83 29.95
CA LEU A 6 17.87 18.35 30.85
C LEU A 6 18.61 19.48 31.59
N SER A 7 18.30 20.76 31.33
CA SER A 7 19.01 21.89 31.94
C SER A 7 18.68 22.08 33.44
N THR A 8 17.49 21.69 33.89
CA THR A 8 17.01 22.04 35.24
C THR A 8 17.66 21.22 36.36
N ARG A 9 18.16 20.00 36.07
CA ARG A 9 18.71 19.10 37.10
C ARG A 9 20.19 19.32 37.42
N GLN A 10 20.95 19.91 36.50
CA GLN A 10 22.33 20.33 36.78
C GLN A 10 22.39 21.58 37.65
N GLN A 11 21.40 22.47 37.57
CA GLN A 11 21.33 23.69 38.38
C GLN A 11 21.06 23.42 39.87
N SER A 12 20.38 22.32 40.22
CA SER A 12 20.11 21.96 41.62
C SER A 12 21.35 21.41 42.34
N VAL A 13 22.25 20.71 41.64
CA VAL A 13 23.45 20.13 42.25
C VAL A 13 24.52 21.21 42.52
N THR A 14 24.64 22.21 41.65
CA THR A 14 25.55 23.34 41.86
C THR A 14 25.11 24.25 43.00
N LYS A 15 23.80 24.47 43.19
CA LYS A 15 23.29 25.24 44.33
C LYS A 15 23.57 24.59 45.67
N TYR A 16 23.50 23.27 45.77
CA TYR A 16 23.81 22.56 47.01
C TYR A 16 25.30 22.66 47.37
N ALA A 17 26.19 22.53 46.37
CA ALA A 17 27.64 22.68 46.60
C ALA A 17 28.02 24.11 47.03
N GLN A 18 27.36 25.14 46.49
CA GLN A 18 27.59 26.54 46.87
C GLN A 18 27.10 26.86 48.28
N VAL A 19 25.99 26.27 48.73
CA VAL A 19 25.48 26.45 50.10
C VAL A 19 26.38 25.78 51.13
N THR A 20 26.94 24.60 50.83
CA THR A 20 27.89 23.93 51.71
C THR A 20 29.24 24.63 51.77
N ALA A 21 29.71 25.25 50.68
CA ALA A 21 30.95 26.05 50.71
C ALA A 21 30.78 27.34 51.54
N ALA A 22 29.61 27.99 51.49
CA ALA A 22 29.32 29.20 52.27
C ALA A 22 29.20 28.95 53.79
N LEU A 23 28.92 27.71 54.21
CA LEU A 23 28.85 27.33 55.64
C LEU A 23 30.22 27.02 56.25
N VAL A 24 31.25 26.79 55.43
CA VAL A 24 32.61 26.50 55.91
C VAL A 24 33.45 27.78 56.03
N ASP A 25 33.10 28.85 55.31
CA ASP A 25 33.72 30.18 55.39
C ASP A 25 32.99 31.15 56.34
N SER A 26 32.11 30.65 57.21
CA SER A 26 31.56 31.47 58.29
C SER A 26 32.64 31.68 59.36
N ASP A 27 33.29 32.84 59.29
CA ASP A 27 34.33 33.31 60.21
C ASP A 27 34.03 32.94 61.68
N PRO A 28 35.05 32.52 62.46
CA PRO A 28 34.89 32.35 63.90
C PRO A 28 34.39 33.68 64.50
N LEU A 29 33.26 33.60 65.21
CA LEU A 29 32.63 34.72 65.90
C LEU A 29 33.68 35.64 66.55
N PRO A 30 33.61 36.97 66.33
CA PRO A 30 34.56 37.89 66.91
C PRO A 30 34.50 37.81 68.43
N SER A 31 35.59 37.39 69.06
CA SER A 31 35.86 37.55 70.49
C SER A 31 36.12 39.03 70.76
N GLY A 32 35.05 39.82 70.79
CA GLY A 32 35.09 41.27 70.93
C GLY A 32 33.87 41.78 71.68
N ALA A 33 33.79 41.47 72.97
CA ALA A 33 33.01 42.28 73.89
C ALA A 33 33.90 43.44 74.33
N ASP A 34 33.75 44.53 73.58
CA ASP A 34 34.27 45.86 73.84
C ASP A 34 33.77 46.35 75.21
N SER A 35 34.71 46.65 76.09
CA SER A 35 34.49 47.14 77.45
C SER A 35 34.04 48.59 77.42
N GLY A 36 32.73 48.79 77.28
CA GLY A 36 32.06 50.07 77.50
C GLY A 36 31.98 50.38 79.00
N ASP A 37 32.94 51.16 79.46
CA ASP A 37 32.81 52.30 80.37
C ASP A 37 31.47 52.44 81.12
N ALA A 38 31.49 52.06 82.41
CA ALA A 38 30.43 52.38 83.35
C ALA A 38 31.03 52.61 84.74
N GLY A 39 31.29 53.88 85.03
CA GLY A 39 30.85 54.53 86.27
C GLY A 39 31.49 54.03 87.56
N ASP A 40 32.40 54.85 88.08
CA ASP A 40 32.81 54.88 89.48
C ASP A 40 31.58 54.90 90.41
N TYR A 41 31.34 53.78 91.09
CA TYR A 41 30.48 53.70 92.27
C TYR A 41 31.33 53.21 93.44
N GLU A 42 31.89 54.17 94.16
CA GLU A 42 32.49 53.97 95.47
C GLU A 42 31.40 53.63 96.50
N GLY A 43 31.68 52.64 97.34
CA GLY A 43 31.00 52.46 98.62
C GLY A 43 30.02 51.28 98.67
N ASN A 44 30.48 50.15 99.21
CA ASN A 44 29.98 49.67 100.50
C ASN A 44 30.75 48.42 100.95
N ASP A 45 31.14 48.45 102.22
CA ASP A 45 31.72 47.35 102.98
C ASP A 45 30.75 46.16 103.04
N GLU A 46 30.72 45.31 102.02
CA GLU A 46 30.10 44.00 102.12
C GLU A 46 31.06 43.04 102.84
N ALA A 47 30.81 42.91 104.14
CA ALA A 47 31.37 41.87 104.98
C ALA A 47 31.27 40.52 104.26
N GLU A 48 32.44 39.91 104.04
CA GLU A 48 32.67 38.61 103.43
C GLU A 48 31.98 37.50 104.25
N TYR A 49 30.66 37.40 104.13
CA TYR A 49 29.88 36.32 104.67
C TYR A 49 30.14 35.11 103.77
N ASN A 50 31.06 34.27 104.22
CA ASN A 50 31.34 32.96 103.63
C ASN A 50 30.45 31.93 104.33
N PRO A 51 29.21 31.68 103.85
CA PRO A 51 28.37 30.66 104.44
C PRO A 51 29.06 29.32 104.23
N ARG A 52 29.55 28.71 105.32
CA ARG A 52 30.01 27.33 105.29
C ARG A 52 28.83 26.45 104.89
N ILE A 53 28.78 26.12 103.61
CA ILE A 53 27.83 25.14 103.07
C ILE A 53 28.04 23.84 103.86
N PRO A 54 27.00 23.28 104.50
CA PRO A 54 27.10 22.02 105.24
C PRO A 54 27.73 20.93 104.36
N LEU A 55 28.64 20.11 104.91
CA LEU A 55 29.32 19.04 104.15
C LEU A 55 28.35 18.11 103.39
N SER A 56 27.12 17.92 103.90
CA SER A 56 26.08 17.13 103.21
C SER A 56 25.69 17.71 101.85
N HIS A 57 25.57 19.04 101.74
CA HIS A 57 25.26 19.71 100.47
C HIS A 57 26.44 19.69 99.50
N GLN A 58 27.69 19.68 99.99
CA GLN A 58 28.87 19.54 99.14
C GLN A 58 28.92 18.15 98.47
N ASN A 59 28.55 17.09 99.21
CA ASN A 59 28.48 15.73 98.67
C ASN A 59 27.36 15.57 97.63
N GLU A 60 26.19 16.17 97.86
CA GLU A 60 25.08 16.15 96.91
C GLU A 60 25.41 16.91 95.62
N LEU A 61 26.05 18.09 95.74
CA LEU A 61 26.52 18.85 94.59
C LEU A 61 27.56 18.08 93.76
N LEU A 62 28.47 17.35 94.42
CA LEU A 62 29.44 16.50 93.73
C LEU A 62 28.76 15.34 92.99
N ALA A 63 27.75 14.71 93.60
CA ALA A 63 26.97 13.65 92.96
C ALA A 63 26.23 14.17 91.71
N LEU A 64 25.61 15.35 91.79
CA LEU A 64 24.95 15.99 90.64
C LEU A 64 25.94 16.36 89.52
N LYS A 65 27.13 16.85 89.87
CA LYS A 65 28.20 17.13 88.89
C LYS A 65 28.66 15.86 88.19
N ASN A 66 28.84 14.76 88.92
CA ASN A 66 29.22 13.47 88.35
C ASN A 66 28.13 12.91 87.44
N LEU A 67 26.86 12.98 87.85
CA LEU A 67 25.72 12.56 87.02
C LEU A 67 25.62 13.40 85.73
N ASN A 68 25.81 14.72 85.82
CA ASN A 68 25.83 15.59 84.65
C ASN A 68 26.97 15.21 83.68
N LEU A 69 28.16 14.94 84.22
CA LEU A 69 29.30 14.49 83.43
C LEU A 69 29.01 13.17 82.73
N GLU A 70 28.40 12.20 83.42
CA GLU A 70 28.02 10.91 82.86
C GLU A 70 27.00 11.06 81.73
N ILE A 71 25.97 11.89 81.93
CA ILE A 71 24.98 12.21 80.89
C ILE A 71 25.67 12.83 79.66
N ARG A 72 26.62 13.75 79.85
CA ARG A 72 27.38 14.36 78.76
C ARG A 72 28.25 13.35 78.02
N ILE A 73 28.91 12.43 78.75
CA ILE A 73 29.70 11.35 78.14
C ILE A 73 28.80 10.44 77.31
N GLN A 74 27.64 10.03 77.84
CA GLN A 74 26.68 9.20 77.10
C GLN A 74 26.10 9.92 75.89
N ALA A 75 25.82 11.23 76.00
CA ALA A 75 25.34 12.04 74.87
C ALA A 75 26.41 12.13 73.78
N ASN A 76 27.67 12.40 74.14
CA ASN A 76 28.78 12.46 73.21
C ASN A 76 29.07 11.10 72.56
N GLY A 77 28.96 9.99 73.32
CA GLY A 77 29.07 8.64 72.76
C GLY A 77 28.03 8.38 71.67
N ARG A 78 26.75 8.74 71.92
CA ARG A 78 25.68 8.62 70.93
C ARG A 78 25.88 9.53 69.71
N LEU A 79 26.44 10.73 69.90
CA LEU A 79 26.79 11.62 68.79
C LEU A 79 27.86 11.00 67.89
N ILE A 80 28.93 10.45 68.48
CA ILE A 80 30.01 9.78 67.75
C ILE A 80 29.47 8.56 66.98
N GLU A 81 28.59 7.75 67.58
CA GLU A 81 27.93 6.63 66.88
C GLU A 81 27.12 7.13 65.67
N LYS A 82 26.38 8.23 65.82
CA LYS A 82 25.60 8.82 64.72
C LYS A 82 26.48 9.41 63.62
N GLU A 83 27.60 10.04 63.98
CA GLU A 83 28.58 10.52 63.00
C GLU A 83 29.19 9.36 62.20
N ALA A 84 29.50 8.24 62.86
CA ALA A 84 29.98 7.03 62.19
C ALA A 84 28.92 6.43 61.25
N GLU A 85 27.64 6.38 61.66
CA GLU A 85 26.52 5.96 60.79
C GLU A 85 26.40 6.88 59.56
N ILE A 86 26.45 8.20 59.74
CA ILE A 86 26.39 9.17 58.63
C ILE A 86 27.56 8.96 57.66
N PHE A 87 28.77 8.72 58.18
CA PHE A 87 29.94 8.45 57.36
C PHE A 87 29.79 7.17 56.53
N GLN A 88 29.31 6.07 57.15
CA GLN A 88 29.04 4.82 56.45
C GLN A 88 27.94 4.97 55.38
N LEU A 89 26.87 5.72 55.68
CA LEU A 89 25.84 6.05 54.70
C LEU A 89 26.40 6.89 53.54
N GLY A 90 27.29 7.84 53.82
CA GLY A 90 27.99 8.62 52.79
C GLY A 90 28.83 7.74 51.85
N ALA A 91 29.57 6.76 52.40
CA ALA A 91 30.36 5.82 51.61
C ALA A 91 29.48 4.94 50.71
N THR A 92 28.41 4.35 51.25
CA THR A 92 27.48 3.51 50.46
C THR A 92 26.74 4.32 49.38
N LEU A 93 26.37 5.56 49.67
CA LEU A 93 25.79 6.47 48.67
C LEU A 93 26.78 6.81 47.56
N SER A 94 28.06 7.03 47.90
CA SER A 94 29.11 7.26 46.91
C SER A 94 29.31 6.06 45.98
N GLU A 95 29.37 4.84 46.53
CA GLU A 95 29.52 3.61 45.75
C GLU A 95 28.31 3.34 44.83
N THR A 96 27.09 3.57 45.33
CA THR A 96 25.87 3.40 44.53
C THR A 96 25.78 4.44 43.42
N ASN A 97 26.17 5.68 43.67
CA ASN A 97 26.27 6.71 42.65
C ASN A 97 27.30 6.35 41.56
N GLU A 98 28.47 5.81 41.93
CA GLU A 98 29.47 5.38 40.97
C GLU A 98 28.95 4.25 40.07
N LYS A 99 28.29 3.23 40.66
CA LYS A 99 27.64 2.15 39.90
C LYS A 99 26.58 2.69 38.93
N PHE A 100 25.76 3.64 39.38
CA PHE A 100 24.74 4.25 38.53
C PHE A 100 25.34 5.06 37.37
N ILE A 101 26.44 5.80 37.60
CA ILE A 101 27.15 6.54 36.54
C ILE A 101 27.74 5.57 35.51
N LYS A 102 28.34 4.46 35.95
CA LYS A 102 28.86 3.42 35.04
C LYS A 102 27.76 2.82 34.18
N GLU A 103 26.62 2.46 34.78
CA GLU A 103 25.47 1.91 34.05
C GLU A 103 24.92 2.91 33.02
N LEU A 104 24.76 4.19 33.38
CA LEU A 104 24.32 5.23 32.45
C LEU A 104 25.30 5.44 31.29
N THR A 105 26.61 5.37 31.57
CA THR A 105 27.65 5.51 30.53
C THR A 105 27.57 4.34 29.56
N TYR A 106 27.47 3.11 30.09
CA TYR A 106 27.29 1.90 29.29
C TYR A 106 26.03 1.96 28.41
N GLN A 107 24.90 2.43 28.96
CA GLN A 107 23.66 2.60 28.18
C GLN A 107 23.83 3.60 27.04
N ARG A 108 24.50 4.74 27.27
CA ARG A 108 24.76 5.73 26.23
C ARG A 108 25.66 5.18 25.11
N GLU A 109 26.72 4.46 25.46
CA GLU A 109 27.60 3.83 24.46
C GLU A 109 26.85 2.79 23.63
N ARG A 110 25.99 2.00 24.27
CA ARG A 110 25.13 1.01 23.60
C ARG A 110 24.13 1.67 22.66
N GLU A 111 23.49 2.76 23.08
CA GLU A 111 22.58 3.54 22.22
C GLU A 111 23.32 4.16 21.03
N ALA A 112 24.51 4.74 21.26
CA ALA A 112 25.35 5.28 20.20
C ALA A 112 25.76 4.20 19.19
N TYR A 113 26.08 2.99 19.66
CA TYR A 113 26.37 1.83 18.82
C TYR A 113 25.17 1.46 17.92
N TYR A 114 23.97 1.34 18.49
CA TYR A 114 22.78 1.01 17.71
C TYR A 114 22.37 2.13 16.75
N ALA A 115 22.51 3.39 17.17
CA ALA A 115 22.28 4.54 16.30
C ALA A 115 23.22 4.51 15.08
N LYS A 116 24.51 4.23 15.29
CA LYS A 116 25.48 4.07 14.19
C LYS A 116 25.09 2.92 13.26
N LYS A 117 24.79 1.75 13.83
CA LYS A 117 24.38 0.56 13.04
C LYS A 117 23.11 0.82 12.23
N PHE A 118 22.17 1.58 12.78
CA PHE A 118 20.95 2.00 12.10
C PHE A 118 21.26 2.93 10.91
N MET A 119 22.10 3.95 11.12
CA MET A 119 22.54 4.85 10.04
C MET A 119 23.27 4.09 8.90
N ASP A 120 24.13 3.13 9.25
CA ASP A 120 24.83 2.29 8.25
C ASP A 120 23.85 1.43 7.44
N LEU A 121 22.79 0.92 8.07
CA LEU A 121 21.73 0.16 7.39
C LEU A 121 20.88 1.05 6.47
N GLU A 122 20.54 2.26 6.89
CA GLU A 122 19.81 3.23 6.06
C GLU A 122 20.63 3.65 4.83
N ASP A 123 21.93 3.88 4.98
CA ASP A 123 22.83 4.18 3.86
C ASP A 123 22.92 2.98 2.88
N GLN A 124 23.06 1.75 3.40
CA GLN A 124 23.02 0.55 2.56
C GLN A 124 21.70 0.39 1.81
N HIS A 125 20.57 0.64 2.48
CA HIS A 125 19.26 0.59 1.86
C HIS A 125 19.13 1.63 0.75
N THR A 126 19.53 2.87 1.02
CA THR A 126 19.53 3.98 0.05
C THR A 126 20.38 3.65 -1.18
N LYS A 127 21.58 3.08 -0.98
CA LYS A 127 22.45 2.62 -2.07
C LYS A 127 21.80 1.53 -2.91
N ARG A 128 21.14 0.55 -2.29
CA ARG A 128 20.44 -0.54 -3.00
C ARG A 128 19.25 -0.03 -3.80
N VAL A 129 18.45 0.88 -3.24
CA VAL A 129 17.33 1.50 -3.96
C VAL A 129 17.83 2.22 -5.20
N LYS A 130 18.87 3.05 -5.07
CA LYS A 130 19.45 3.76 -6.21
C LYS A 130 19.98 2.82 -7.29
N GLN A 131 20.66 1.73 -6.91
CA GLN A 131 21.11 0.71 -7.86
C GLN A 131 19.94 0.03 -8.60
N LEU A 132 18.83 -0.24 -7.92
CA LEU A 132 17.64 -0.81 -8.54
C LEU A 132 16.96 0.17 -9.50
N GLU A 133 16.89 1.45 -9.14
CA GLU A 133 16.38 2.52 -10.01
C GLU A 133 17.22 2.65 -11.30
N ASP A 134 18.55 2.66 -11.17
CA ASP A 134 19.47 2.70 -12.31
C ASP A 134 19.31 1.46 -13.21
N GLN A 135 19.16 0.26 -12.62
CA GLN A 135 18.89 -0.97 -13.36
C GLN A 135 17.55 -0.94 -14.09
N HIS A 136 16.50 -0.42 -13.44
CA HIS A 136 15.18 -0.29 -14.04
C HIS A 136 15.19 0.69 -15.21
N THR A 137 15.84 1.84 -15.04
CA THR A 137 15.99 2.86 -16.08
C THR A 137 16.73 2.29 -17.29
N LYS A 138 17.83 1.55 -17.06
CA LYS A 138 18.56 0.90 -18.15
C LYS A 138 17.70 -0.12 -18.92
N LYS A 139 17.01 -1.02 -18.21
CA LYS A 139 16.13 -2.01 -18.83
C LYS A 139 15.00 -1.36 -19.62
N PHE A 140 14.45 -0.26 -19.11
CA PHE A 140 13.41 0.51 -19.79
C PHE A 140 13.92 1.09 -21.12
N MET A 141 15.10 1.73 -21.10
CA MET A 141 15.73 2.24 -22.33
C MET A 141 16.03 1.13 -23.34
N ASP A 142 16.53 -0.02 -22.89
CA ASP A 142 16.81 -1.18 -23.76
C ASP A 142 15.52 -1.71 -24.41
N LEU A 143 14.41 -1.78 -23.66
CA LEU A 143 13.10 -2.20 -24.18
C LEU A 143 12.52 -1.18 -25.18
N GLU A 144 12.68 0.12 -24.92
CA GLU A 144 12.25 1.18 -25.82
C GLU A 144 13.00 1.15 -27.16
N ASP A 145 14.33 0.94 -27.12
CA ASP A 145 15.14 0.75 -28.32
C ASP A 145 14.72 -0.52 -29.10
N GLN A 146 14.50 -1.64 -28.42
CA GLN A 146 13.98 -2.86 -29.05
C GLN A 146 12.61 -2.64 -29.71
N HIS A 147 11.70 -1.94 -29.02
CA HIS A 147 10.39 -1.62 -29.55
C HIS A 147 10.51 -0.75 -30.81
N THR A 148 11.34 0.29 -30.76
CA THR A 148 11.60 1.18 -31.90
C THR A 148 12.14 0.41 -33.12
N LYS A 149 13.11 -0.49 -32.91
CA LYS A 149 13.65 -1.36 -33.97
C LYS A 149 12.58 -2.27 -34.58
N ARG A 150 11.70 -2.85 -33.74
CA ARG A 150 10.61 -3.72 -34.20
C ARG A 150 9.57 -2.97 -35.02
N VAL A 151 9.17 -1.77 -34.58
CA VAL A 151 8.25 -0.91 -35.32
C VAL A 151 8.82 -0.59 -36.70
N LYS A 152 10.08 -0.13 -36.76
CA LYS A 152 10.75 0.17 -38.03
C LYS A 152 10.81 -1.05 -38.97
N HIS A 153 11.11 -2.22 -38.43
CA HIS A 153 11.10 -3.46 -39.21
C HIS A 153 9.72 -3.79 -39.79
N LEU A 154 8.65 -3.61 -39.00
CA LEU A 154 7.28 -3.82 -39.46
C LEU A 154 6.87 -2.81 -40.53
N GLU A 155 7.27 -1.54 -40.38
CA GLU A 155 7.05 -0.49 -41.39
C GLU A 155 7.74 -0.83 -42.72
N ASP A 156 9.00 -1.29 -42.67
CA ASP A 156 9.74 -1.74 -43.86
C ASP A 156 9.05 -2.94 -44.52
N GLN A 157 8.57 -3.90 -43.72
CA GLN A 157 7.83 -5.07 -44.21
C GLN A 157 6.49 -4.67 -44.85
N HIS A 158 5.75 -3.75 -44.23
CA HIS A 158 4.51 -3.21 -44.76
C HIS A 158 4.74 -2.48 -46.08
N THR A 159 5.76 -1.64 -46.17
CA THR A 159 6.13 -0.91 -47.39
C THR A 159 6.44 -1.87 -48.54
N LYS A 160 7.21 -2.94 -48.28
CA LYS A 160 7.49 -3.99 -49.28
C LYS A 160 6.22 -4.71 -49.74
N ARG A 161 5.30 -5.04 -48.83
CA ARG A 161 4.04 -5.71 -49.16
C ARG A 161 3.12 -4.82 -49.99
N VAL A 162 3.01 -3.53 -49.64
CA VAL A 162 2.24 -2.55 -50.41
C VAL A 162 2.77 -2.46 -51.83
N LYS A 163 4.08 -2.26 -52.01
CA LYS A 163 4.71 -2.22 -53.33
C LYS A 163 4.46 -3.49 -54.15
N HIS A 164 4.60 -4.66 -53.53
CA HIS A 164 4.30 -5.94 -54.19
C HIS A 164 2.83 -6.07 -54.63
N LEU A 165 1.88 -5.56 -53.83
CA LEU A 165 0.46 -5.55 -54.19
C LEU A 165 0.19 -4.56 -55.32
N GLU A 166 0.82 -3.39 -55.30
CA GLU A 166 0.74 -2.41 -56.40
C GLU A 166 1.27 -3.01 -57.71
N ASP A 167 2.43 -3.66 -57.68
CA ASP A 167 3.02 -4.35 -58.83
C ASP A 167 2.12 -5.48 -59.35
N LYS A 168 1.51 -6.26 -58.46
CA LYS A 168 0.53 -7.31 -58.81
C LYS A 168 -0.72 -6.73 -59.47
N VAL A 169 -1.29 -5.66 -58.90
CA VAL A 169 -2.49 -4.99 -59.45
C VAL A 169 -2.16 -4.39 -60.82
N ALA A 170 -0.98 -3.79 -60.99
CA ALA A 170 -0.53 -3.28 -62.29
C ALA A 170 -0.40 -4.42 -63.33
N ALA A 171 0.18 -5.56 -62.94
CA ALA A 171 0.30 -6.73 -63.80
C ALA A 171 -1.06 -7.35 -64.18
N GLU A 172 -2.01 -7.41 -63.25
CA GLU A 172 -3.38 -7.89 -63.52
C GLU A 172 -4.14 -6.94 -64.46
N LYS A 173 -4.01 -5.62 -64.27
CA LYS A 173 -4.58 -4.64 -65.20
C LYS A 173 -4.05 -4.83 -66.62
N LEU A 174 -2.73 -5.05 -66.79
CA LEU A 174 -2.14 -5.32 -68.11
C LEU A 174 -2.68 -6.62 -68.75
N LYS A 175 -2.88 -7.68 -67.96
CA LYS A 175 -3.52 -8.93 -68.44
C LYS A 175 -4.95 -8.70 -68.89
N ASN A 176 -5.73 -7.93 -68.13
CA ASN A 176 -7.13 -7.64 -68.46
C ASN A 176 -7.24 -6.80 -69.74
N VAL A 177 -6.39 -5.80 -69.93
CA VAL A 177 -6.34 -5.01 -71.18
C VAL A 177 -6.05 -5.90 -72.39
N ASN A 178 -5.07 -6.81 -72.28
CA ASN A 178 -4.76 -7.76 -73.37
C ASN A 178 -5.93 -8.73 -73.66
N ASN A 179 -6.66 -9.16 -72.64
CA ASN A 179 -7.83 -10.03 -72.79
C ASN A 179 -9.01 -9.28 -73.44
N GLU A 180 -9.25 -8.02 -73.07
CA GLU A 180 -10.28 -7.18 -73.69
C GLU A 180 -9.99 -6.93 -75.18
N GLU A 181 -8.74 -6.64 -75.55
CA GLU A 181 -8.34 -6.54 -76.95
C GLU A 181 -8.58 -7.86 -77.72
N GLY A 182 -8.25 -9.00 -77.11
CA GLY A 182 -8.51 -10.32 -77.67
C GLY A 182 -10.01 -10.58 -77.88
N PHE A 183 -10.84 -10.24 -76.89
CA PHE A 183 -12.29 -10.37 -76.96
C PHE A 183 -12.90 -9.49 -78.05
N ASN A 184 -12.44 -8.24 -78.16
CA ASN A 184 -12.90 -7.31 -79.20
C ASN A 184 -12.55 -7.79 -80.62
N LYS A 185 -11.34 -8.34 -80.82
CA LYS A 185 -10.93 -8.95 -82.11
C LYS A 185 -11.81 -10.16 -82.47
N LEU A 186 -12.11 -11.03 -81.50
CA LEU A 186 -12.97 -12.19 -81.73
C LEU A 186 -14.40 -11.78 -82.09
N LYS A 187 -14.94 -10.77 -81.41
CA LYS A 187 -16.27 -10.21 -81.69
C LYS A 187 -16.36 -9.67 -83.12
N LEU A 188 -15.33 -8.95 -83.57
CA LEU A 188 -15.25 -8.43 -84.95
C LEU A 188 -15.21 -9.55 -85.99
N HIS A 189 -14.39 -10.58 -85.78
CA HIS A 189 -14.29 -11.73 -86.67
C HIS A 189 -15.62 -12.50 -86.78
N ASN A 190 -16.34 -12.68 -85.66
CA ASN A 190 -17.65 -13.31 -85.68
C ASN A 190 -18.70 -12.49 -86.42
N ALA A 191 -18.67 -11.15 -86.29
CA ALA A 191 -19.55 -10.27 -87.07
C ALA A 191 -19.28 -10.41 -88.58
N GLN A 192 -18.02 -10.46 -89.01
CA GLN A 192 -17.63 -10.68 -90.41
C GLN A 192 -18.08 -12.06 -90.92
N LYS A 193 -17.92 -13.12 -90.11
CA LYS A 193 -18.39 -14.47 -90.45
C LYS A 193 -19.90 -14.50 -90.64
N GLN A 194 -20.66 -13.82 -89.78
CA GLN A 194 -22.11 -13.74 -89.89
C GLN A 194 -22.53 -12.99 -91.16
N GLU A 195 -21.81 -11.91 -91.52
CA GLU A 195 -22.02 -11.20 -92.78
C GLU A 195 -21.78 -12.12 -94.00
N ALA A 196 -20.69 -12.91 -93.98
CA ALA A 196 -20.40 -13.89 -95.02
C ALA A 196 -21.49 -14.96 -95.13
N ILE A 197 -21.99 -15.49 -94.01
CA ILE A 197 -23.13 -16.42 -93.98
C ILE A 197 -24.36 -15.78 -94.59
N THR A 198 -24.67 -14.52 -94.25
CA THR A 198 -25.82 -13.84 -94.87
C THR A 198 -25.65 -13.59 -96.36
N LYS A 199 -24.43 -13.33 -96.85
CA LYS A 199 -24.14 -13.23 -98.28
C LYS A 199 -24.35 -14.58 -98.98
N LEU A 200 -23.78 -15.65 -98.44
CA LEU A 200 -23.98 -17.02 -98.96
C LEU A 200 -25.45 -17.41 -98.97
N LYS A 201 -26.21 -17.12 -97.91
CA LYS A 201 -27.66 -17.37 -97.88
C LYS A 201 -28.42 -16.60 -98.96
N ARG A 202 -28.03 -15.37 -99.27
CA ARG A 202 -28.63 -14.58 -100.36
C ARG A 202 -28.26 -15.18 -101.72
N GLU A 203 -27.04 -15.67 -101.89
CA GLU A 203 -26.61 -16.37 -103.11
C GLU A 203 -27.34 -17.71 -103.27
N ASP A 204 -27.47 -18.51 -102.23
CA ASP A 204 -28.27 -19.74 -102.22
C ASP A 204 -29.74 -19.45 -102.56
N ALA A 205 -30.34 -18.41 -101.98
CA ALA A 205 -31.71 -18.01 -102.32
C ALA A 205 -31.83 -17.58 -103.80
N ARG A 206 -30.80 -16.93 -104.34
CA ARG A 206 -30.74 -16.54 -105.76
C ARG A 206 -30.55 -17.75 -106.67
N LEU A 207 -29.73 -18.72 -106.27
CA LEU A 207 -29.53 -19.98 -106.97
C LEU A 207 -30.80 -20.83 -106.93
N ALA A 208 -31.52 -20.87 -105.79
CA ALA A 208 -32.82 -21.52 -105.65
C ALA A 208 -33.91 -20.91 -106.54
N LEU A 209 -33.82 -19.61 -106.86
CA LEU A 209 -34.68 -18.97 -107.86
C LEU A 209 -34.28 -19.32 -109.30
N GLN A 210 -33.02 -19.69 -109.55
CA GLN A 210 -32.53 -20.15 -110.86
C GLN A 210 -32.77 -21.65 -111.09
N THR A 211 -32.74 -22.47 -110.04
CA THR A 211 -33.13 -23.88 -110.08
C THR A 211 -34.64 -23.98 -109.89
N GLY A 212 -35.39 -24.01 -111.00
CA GLY A 212 -36.84 -24.19 -111.00
C GLY A 212 -37.31 -25.31 -110.04
N ASN A 213 -38.25 -24.95 -109.17
CA ASN A 213 -38.96 -25.75 -108.17
C ASN A 213 -39.10 -27.26 -108.50
N PRO A 214 -38.46 -28.17 -107.74
CA PRO A 214 -38.85 -29.58 -107.68
C PRO A 214 -39.72 -29.92 -106.45
N MET A 215 -40.22 -28.93 -105.70
CA MET A 215 -41.00 -29.12 -104.46
C MET A 215 -42.48 -28.75 -104.60
N ASN A 216 -43.08 -29.01 -105.78
CA ASN A 216 -44.54 -29.01 -105.95
C ASN A 216 -45.17 -30.39 -105.74
N GLU A 217 -44.43 -31.41 -105.29
CA GLU A 217 -44.92 -32.80 -105.29
C GLU A 217 -44.85 -33.53 -103.93
N LYS A 218 -44.65 -32.82 -102.81
CA LYS A 218 -44.58 -33.48 -101.48
C LYS A 218 -45.25 -32.74 -100.31
N MET A 219 -46.24 -31.89 -100.60
CA MET A 219 -47.02 -31.14 -99.60
C MET A 219 -48.50 -31.57 -99.54
N ALA A 220 -48.77 -32.87 -99.71
CA ALA A 220 -50.13 -33.44 -99.60
C ALA A 220 -50.34 -34.35 -98.37
N LEU A 221 -49.34 -34.64 -97.54
CA LEU A 221 -49.52 -35.57 -96.42
C LEU A 221 -48.60 -35.25 -95.24
N GLN A 222 -48.96 -34.31 -94.36
CA GLN A 222 -48.45 -34.36 -92.97
C GLN A 222 -49.16 -33.48 -91.91
N PRO A 223 -50.50 -33.40 -91.83
CA PRO A 223 -51.14 -32.89 -90.62
C PRO A 223 -51.23 -34.01 -89.56
N GLN A 224 -50.11 -34.45 -89.00
CA GLN A 224 -50.05 -35.37 -87.85
C GLN A 224 -48.68 -35.25 -87.16
N ALA A 225 -48.50 -34.20 -86.35
CA ALA A 225 -47.55 -34.14 -85.22
C ALA A 225 -47.54 -32.76 -84.52
N GLN A 226 -48.63 -31.99 -84.59
CA GLN A 226 -48.78 -30.71 -83.88
C GLN A 226 -49.47 -30.91 -82.52
N ALA A 227 -49.03 -31.93 -81.79
CA ALA A 227 -49.42 -32.21 -80.40
C ALA A 227 -48.25 -32.96 -79.77
N PHE A 228 -47.37 -32.23 -79.09
CA PHE A 228 -46.23 -32.66 -78.23
C PHE A 228 -44.99 -31.79 -78.49
N ARG A 229 -45.08 -30.49 -78.21
CA ARG A 229 -43.94 -29.73 -77.66
C ARG A 229 -44.26 -28.33 -77.11
N ASP A 230 -45.51 -28.09 -76.72
CA ASP A 230 -45.87 -26.97 -75.83
C ASP A 230 -45.63 -27.36 -74.36
N ALA A 231 -44.37 -27.69 -74.05
CA ALA A 231 -43.86 -27.77 -72.69
C ALA A 231 -42.35 -27.57 -72.76
N MET A 232 -41.94 -26.33 -72.51
CA MET A 232 -40.66 -25.88 -71.93
C MET A 232 -40.39 -24.45 -72.39
N GLN A 233 -41.16 -23.51 -71.83
CA GLN A 233 -40.82 -22.10 -71.74
C GLN A 233 -39.89 -21.89 -70.53
N GLU A 234 -38.73 -21.28 -70.76
CA GLU A 234 -37.99 -20.43 -69.80
C GLU A 234 -38.84 -19.19 -69.43
N PRO A 235 -38.58 -18.37 -68.36
CA PRO A 235 -37.24 -17.83 -68.04
C PRO A 235 -36.91 -17.42 -66.56
N GLN A 236 -35.65 -17.02 -66.36
CA GLN A 236 -35.04 -16.03 -65.42
C GLN A 236 -35.50 -15.90 -63.94
N SER A 237 -34.56 -15.91 -62.96
CA SER A 237 -33.93 -14.68 -62.40
C SER A 237 -33.13 -14.88 -61.10
N GLN A 238 -31.89 -14.36 -61.10
CA GLN A 238 -31.20 -13.53 -60.08
C GLN A 238 -30.90 -14.09 -58.66
N ILE A 239 -29.60 -14.11 -58.33
CA ILE A 239 -29.02 -14.26 -56.98
C ILE A 239 -28.09 -13.07 -56.76
N ASP A 240 -28.38 -12.27 -55.73
CA ASP A 240 -27.55 -11.16 -55.25
C ASP A 240 -26.85 -11.51 -53.91
N SER A 241 -25.52 -11.47 -53.97
CA SER A 241 -24.60 -10.64 -53.18
C SER A 241 -24.80 -10.32 -51.67
N ALA A 242 -23.68 -10.52 -50.95
CA ALA A 242 -22.97 -9.57 -50.06
C ALA A 242 -23.17 -9.60 -48.51
N GLN A 243 -22.10 -10.07 -47.86
CA GLN A 243 -21.20 -9.32 -46.95
C GLN A 243 -21.75 -8.56 -45.71
N GLN A 244 -21.08 -8.82 -44.57
CA GLN A 244 -20.21 -7.88 -43.81
C GLN A 244 -20.38 -7.89 -42.27
N ALA A 245 -19.23 -7.72 -41.64
CA ALA A 245 -18.92 -7.74 -40.21
C ALA A 245 -19.43 -6.52 -39.44
N SER A 246 -19.49 -6.61 -38.11
CA SER A 246 -18.72 -5.70 -37.23
C SER A 246 -18.89 -6.02 -35.75
N SER A 247 -17.74 -6.35 -35.16
CA SER A 247 -17.41 -6.19 -33.74
C SER A 247 -17.17 -4.72 -33.41
N SER A 248 -17.55 -4.27 -32.21
CA SER A 248 -16.97 -3.05 -31.62
C SER A 248 -17.02 -3.16 -30.09
N SER A 249 -15.82 -3.17 -29.52
CA SER A 249 -15.53 -3.27 -28.09
C SER A 249 -15.54 -1.88 -27.45
N LEU A 250 -16.14 -1.73 -26.27
CA LEU A 250 -16.03 -0.53 -25.45
C LEU A 250 -14.93 -0.71 -24.40
N THR A 251 -13.91 0.13 -24.48
CA THR A 251 -12.91 0.39 -23.44
C THR A 251 -13.42 1.45 -22.45
N PRO A 252 -13.11 1.37 -21.15
CA PRO A 252 -13.24 2.50 -20.25
C PRO A 252 -11.89 3.14 -19.87
N ARG A 253 -11.93 4.47 -19.81
CA ARG A 253 -10.88 5.43 -19.48
C ARG A 253 -10.35 5.35 -18.04
N LEU A 254 -9.06 5.66 -17.92
CA LEU A 254 -8.33 6.07 -16.71
C LEU A 254 -8.89 7.36 -16.08
N MET A 255 -8.86 7.42 -14.75
CA MET A 255 -9.18 8.60 -13.94
C MET A 255 -7.93 9.12 -13.21
N VAL A 256 -7.91 10.45 -13.12
CA VAL A 256 -6.86 11.36 -12.70
C VAL A 256 -6.76 11.47 -11.17
N TYR A 257 -5.54 11.69 -10.69
CA TYR A 257 -5.13 11.82 -9.28
C TYR A 257 -5.43 13.23 -8.72
N VAL A 258 -5.84 13.33 -7.45
CA VAL A 258 -6.08 14.59 -6.72
C VAL A 258 -5.33 14.56 -5.36
N PRO A 259 -4.70 15.66 -4.89
CA PRO A 259 -3.83 15.66 -3.72
C PRO A 259 -4.56 15.86 -2.37
N ILE A 260 -3.98 15.28 -1.32
CA ILE A 260 -4.49 15.20 0.06
C ILE A 260 -4.12 16.42 0.90
N ARG A 261 -5.12 17.02 1.54
CA ARG A 261 -5.04 17.54 2.92
C ARG A 261 -6.45 17.53 3.51
N PHE A 262 -6.80 16.61 4.41
CA PHE A 262 -7.75 16.79 5.53
C PHE A 262 -7.81 15.46 6.31
N GLN A 263 -7.94 15.56 7.63
CA GLN A 263 -8.08 14.41 8.52
C GLN A 263 -9.46 13.77 8.29
N ALA A 264 -9.49 12.64 7.59
CA ALA A 264 -10.72 11.93 7.23
C ALA A 264 -11.44 11.41 8.49
N SER A 265 -12.68 11.88 8.68
CA SER A 265 -13.64 11.32 9.61
C SER A 265 -14.43 10.21 8.91
N HIS A 266 -14.66 9.08 9.59
CA HIS A 266 -15.45 7.94 9.11
C HIS A 266 -16.91 8.29 8.77
N LEU A 267 -17.39 9.48 9.17
CA LEU A 267 -18.73 9.99 8.91
C LEU A 267 -18.87 10.75 7.58
N ASP A 268 -17.77 11.02 6.91
CA ASP A 268 -17.77 11.90 5.75
C ASP A 268 -17.98 11.10 4.45
N LYS A 269 -19.17 11.26 3.84
CA LYS A 269 -19.60 10.52 2.65
C LYS A 269 -18.77 10.82 1.40
N GLU A 270 -18.04 11.94 1.40
CA GLU A 270 -17.20 12.36 0.27
C GLU A 270 -15.74 11.87 0.39
N ASN A 271 -15.33 11.33 1.54
CA ASN A 271 -13.94 10.94 1.78
C ASN A 271 -13.62 9.53 1.25
N LEU A 272 -13.08 9.51 0.05
CA LEU A 272 -12.40 8.35 -0.53
C LEU A 272 -11.07 8.11 0.19
N HIS A 273 -10.92 6.98 0.89
CA HIS A 273 -9.63 6.62 1.49
C HIS A 273 -8.59 6.45 0.38
N LEU A 274 -7.50 7.22 0.43
CA LEU A 274 -6.51 7.24 -0.67
C LEU A 274 -5.91 5.86 -0.97
N TYR A 275 -5.80 5.04 0.08
CA TYR A 275 -5.19 3.71 0.07
C TYR A 275 -6.21 2.57 -0.02
N ALA A 276 -7.51 2.88 -0.16
CA ALA A 276 -8.51 1.82 -0.26
C ALA A 276 -8.37 1.07 -1.61
N PRO A 277 -8.36 -0.27 -1.60
CA PRO A 277 -8.23 -1.05 -2.82
C PRO A 277 -9.43 -0.82 -3.75
N ARG A 278 -9.18 -0.14 -4.87
CA ARG A 278 -10.23 0.41 -5.77
C ARG A 278 -10.98 -0.65 -6.58
N GLU A 279 -10.44 -1.87 -6.64
CA GLU A 279 -11.08 -3.01 -7.30
C GLU A 279 -12.31 -3.54 -6.53
N SER A 280 -12.45 -3.18 -5.25
CA SER A 280 -13.51 -3.68 -4.36
C SER A 280 -14.86 -2.94 -4.47
N ARG A 281 -14.98 -1.91 -5.32
CA ARG A 281 -16.20 -1.08 -5.47
C ARG A 281 -17.48 -1.84 -5.85
N GLN A 282 -17.38 -3.13 -6.18
CA GLN A 282 -18.50 -3.97 -6.57
C GLN A 282 -19.57 -4.14 -5.47
N TYR A 283 -19.28 -3.79 -4.21
CA TYR A 283 -20.15 -4.07 -3.08
C TYR A 283 -20.80 -2.83 -2.43
N ASP A 284 -20.60 -1.64 -2.99
CA ASP A 284 -21.36 -0.45 -2.62
C ASP A 284 -22.76 -0.52 -3.23
N GLY A 285 -23.79 -0.30 -2.42
CA GLY A 285 -25.20 -0.42 -2.84
C GLY A 285 -25.67 -1.83 -3.21
N PHE A 286 -24.87 -2.87 -2.97
CA PHE A 286 -25.27 -4.26 -3.23
C PHE A 286 -26.42 -4.69 -2.30
N ALA A 287 -27.58 -4.99 -2.89
CA ALA A 287 -28.72 -5.58 -2.20
C ALA A 287 -28.66 -7.11 -2.32
N PRO A 288 -28.50 -7.86 -1.21
CA PRO A 288 -28.47 -9.31 -1.27
C PRO A 288 -29.77 -9.89 -1.80
N SER A 289 -29.70 -10.91 -2.66
CA SER A 289 -30.90 -11.58 -3.19
C SER A 289 -31.52 -12.55 -2.16
N ARG A 290 -30.75 -12.91 -1.12
CA ARG A 290 -31.16 -13.84 -0.07
C ARG A 290 -31.45 -13.13 1.24
N THR A 291 -32.60 -13.43 1.83
CA THR A 291 -32.90 -13.07 3.22
C THR A 291 -32.01 -13.87 4.17
N TYR A 292 -31.26 -13.18 5.01
CA TYR A 292 -30.32 -13.80 5.95
C TYR A 292 -31.05 -14.66 6.99
N ALA A 293 -30.85 -15.97 6.95
CA ALA A 293 -31.24 -16.89 8.02
C ALA A 293 -29.98 -17.41 8.72
N GLY A 294 -29.80 -17.06 10.00
CA GLY A 294 -28.76 -17.68 10.85
C GLY A 294 -27.36 -17.07 10.81
N GLY A 295 -27.20 -15.79 10.46
CA GLY A 295 -25.93 -15.06 10.62
C GLY A 295 -24.91 -15.23 9.48
N THR A 296 -25.30 -15.82 8.35
CA THR A 296 -24.54 -15.94 7.07
C THR A 296 -24.46 -14.62 6.28
N GLY A 297 -24.31 -13.51 7.01
CA GLY A 297 -24.40 -12.15 6.48
C GLY A 297 -23.13 -11.61 5.84
N LYS A 298 -23.20 -10.34 5.45
CA LYS A 298 -22.03 -9.47 5.19
C LYS A 298 -21.38 -9.08 6.52
N VAL A 299 -20.06 -8.94 6.57
CA VAL A 299 -19.39 -8.27 7.69
C VAL A 299 -19.77 -6.78 7.63
N GLY A 300 -20.33 -6.24 8.72
CA GLY A 300 -20.58 -4.81 8.80
C GLY A 300 -19.29 -4.00 8.68
N THR A 301 -19.32 -2.92 7.91
CA THR A 301 -18.17 -2.01 7.71
C THR A 301 -17.64 -1.44 9.03
N ASP A 302 -18.53 -1.22 9.99
CA ASP A 302 -18.25 -0.82 11.37
C ASP A 302 -17.27 -1.77 12.09
N LYS A 303 -17.32 -3.07 11.80
CA LYS A 303 -16.51 -4.09 12.47
C LYS A 303 -15.02 -3.95 12.22
N TYR A 304 -14.62 -3.54 11.01
CA TYR A 304 -13.23 -3.29 10.67
C TYR A 304 -12.90 -1.80 10.55
N GLY A 305 -13.84 -0.92 10.95
CA GLY A 305 -13.63 0.52 11.05
C GLY A 305 -13.76 1.28 9.72
N SER A 306 -14.41 0.68 8.73
CA SER A 306 -14.71 1.33 7.44
C SER A 306 -16.10 1.95 7.44
N ASN A 307 -16.51 2.50 6.30
CA ASN A 307 -17.86 2.99 6.02
C ASN A 307 -18.45 2.27 4.80
N ASP A 308 -19.73 2.49 4.53
CA ASP A 308 -20.47 1.81 3.45
C ASP A 308 -19.90 2.08 2.05
N HIS A 309 -19.15 3.17 1.87
CA HIS A 309 -18.56 3.55 0.58
C HIS A 309 -17.28 2.75 0.28
N TRP A 310 -16.69 2.12 1.30
CA TRP A 310 -15.50 1.28 1.20
C TRP A 310 -15.74 -0.06 1.86
N ASP A 311 -16.79 -0.70 1.37
CA ASP A 311 -17.15 -2.03 1.78
C ASP A 311 -16.40 -3.08 0.96
N LEU A 312 -15.70 -3.98 1.66
CA LEU A 312 -14.94 -5.07 1.03
C LEU A 312 -15.82 -6.27 0.66
N GLY A 313 -17.12 -6.23 1.00
CA GLY A 313 -18.08 -7.28 0.66
C GLY A 313 -17.80 -8.60 1.36
N LEU A 314 -17.18 -8.58 2.54
CA LEU A 314 -16.68 -9.78 3.21
C LEU A 314 -17.84 -10.62 3.76
N CYS A 315 -17.76 -11.94 3.58
CA CYS A 315 -18.71 -12.86 4.20
C CYS A 315 -18.46 -12.98 5.71
N ASN A 316 -19.49 -12.68 6.52
CA ASN A 316 -19.45 -12.75 7.97
C ASN A 316 -19.07 -14.14 8.48
N VAL A 317 -19.72 -15.19 7.98
CA VAL A 317 -19.42 -16.54 8.45
C VAL A 317 -18.03 -16.97 8.02
N GLN A 318 -17.65 -16.72 6.77
CA GLN A 318 -16.38 -17.19 6.23
C GLN A 318 -15.17 -16.43 6.78
N LEU A 319 -15.28 -15.13 7.08
CA LEU A 319 -14.12 -14.29 7.42
C LEU A 319 -14.20 -13.69 8.84
N TYR A 320 -15.35 -13.74 9.51
CA TYR A 320 -15.55 -13.12 10.84
C TYR A 320 -16.16 -14.07 11.89
N THR A 321 -16.17 -15.38 11.61
CA THR A 321 -16.50 -16.41 12.61
C THR A 321 -15.60 -17.63 12.42
N ARG A 322 -15.59 -18.56 13.39
CA ARG A 322 -14.88 -19.84 13.28
C ARG A 322 -15.56 -20.88 12.35
N ARG A 323 -16.74 -20.58 11.78
CA ARG A 323 -17.52 -21.53 10.96
C ARG A 323 -17.23 -21.37 9.46
N TYR A 324 -17.47 -22.40 8.65
CA TYR A 324 -17.44 -22.27 7.18
C TYR A 324 -18.79 -21.82 6.66
N CYS A 325 -18.79 -20.96 5.64
CA CYS A 325 -20.02 -20.56 4.97
C CYS A 325 -20.60 -21.76 4.20
N ARG A 326 -21.84 -22.15 4.53
CA ARG A 326 -22.52 -23.29 3.89
C ARG A 326 -22.80 -23.06 2.41
N ASP A 327 -23.00 -21.81 2.01
CA ASP A 327 -23.29 -21.46 0.63
C ASP A 327 -22.04 -21.50 -0.26
N SER A 328 -20.83 -21.45 0.31
CA SER A 328 -19.56 -21.54 -0.42
C SER A 328 -19.56 -20.67 -1.69
N ARG A 329 -19.52 -21.25 -2.89
CA ARG A 329 -19.54 -20.51 -4.17
C ARG A 329 -20.86 -19.79 -4.49
N ASN A 330 -21.94 -20.15 -3.81
CA ASN A 330 -23.26 -19.52 -3.95
C ASN A 330 -23.48 -18.39 -2.92
N CYS A 331 -22.46 -18.07 -2.10
CA CYS A 331 -22.51 -16.92 -1.24
C CYS A 331 -22.31 -15.65 -2.07
N GLU A 332 -23.16 -14.67 -1.86
CA GLU A 332 -23.10 -13.37 -2.51
C GLU A 332 -21.94 -12.50 -1.99
N TRP A 333 -21.32 -12.92 -0.88
CA TRP A 333 -20.23 -12.22 -0.22
C TRP A 333 -18.90 -12.92 -0.47
N ARG A 334 -17.84 -12.10 -0.51
CA ARG A 334 -16.48 -12.55 -0.77
C ARG A 334 -15.99 -13.52 0.31
N HIS A 335 -15.43 -14.64 -0.16
CA HIS A 335 -14.83 -15.69 0.67
C HIS A 335 -13.30 -15.74 0.59
N THR A 336 -12.70 -15.04 -0.37
CA THR A 336 -11.26 -15.02 -0.52
C THR A 336 -10.60 -14.27 0.63
N GLU A 337 -9.41 -14.74 1.00
CA GLU A 337 -8.62 -14.13 2.06
C GLU A 337 -8.29 -12.66 1.74
N LEU A 338 -8.02 -11.89 2.79
CA LEU A 338 -7.58 -10.50 2.67
C LEU A 338 -6.18 -10.44 2.04
N THR A 339 -6.04 -9.65 0.97
CA THR A 339 -4.74 -9.39 0.35
C THR A 339 -3.84 -8.55 1.27
N PRO A 340 -2.51 -8.52 1.05
CA PRO A 340 -1.63 -7.65 1.83
C PRO A 340 -2.05 -6.18 1.85
N ASP A 341 -2.52 -5.65 0.71
CA ASP A 341 -2.98 -4.27 0.59
C ASP A 341 -4.27 -4.02 1.39
N GLU A 342 -5.20 -4.98 1.40
CA GLU A 342 -6.43 -4.91 2.20
C GLU A 342 -6.13 -4.96 3.69
N ARG A 343 -5.20 -5.82 4.11
CA ARG A 343 -4.74 -5.87 5.50
C ARG A 343 -4.07 -4.56 5.91
N TYR A 344 -3.24 -3.99 5.04
CA TYR A 344 -2.64 -2.68 5.27
C TYR A 344 -3.70 -1.60 5.42
N TYR A 345 -4.65 -1.53 4.49
CA TYR A 345 -5.78 -0.60 4.52
C TYR A 345 -6.58 -0.72 5.83
N ILE A 346 -7.03 -1.93 6.19
CA ILE A 346 -7.77 -2.17 7.43
C ILE A 346 -6.92 -1.78 8.64
N GLY A 347 -5.61 -2.04 8.64
CA GLY A 347 -4.70 -1.66 9.73
C GLY A 347 -4.66 -0.15 10.01
N LEU A 348 -4.96 0.69 9.02
CA LEU A 348 -5.05 2.14 9.17
C LEU A 348 -6.35 2.61 9.87
N LEU A 349 -7.41 1.77 9.87
CA LEU A 349 -8.75 2.11 10.36
C LEU A 349 -8.89 1.97 11.88
N LYS A 350 -8.20 2.83 12.63
CA LYS A 350 -8.21 2.79 14.09
C LYS A 350 -9.56 3.25 14.67
N PRO A 351 -10.04 2.63 15.77
CA PRO A 351 -9.40 1.56 16.53
C PRO A 351 -9.80 0.14 16.09
N ASN A 352 -10.78 -0.01 15.20
CA ASN A 352 -11.44 -1.28 14.94
C ASN A 352 -10.65 -2.19 14.00
N GLY A 353 -9.97 -1.62 13.00
CA GLY A 353 -9.23 -2.37 12.00
C GLY A 353 -8.17 -3.33 12.56
N PRO A 354 -7.24 -2.88 13.43
CA PRO A 354 -6.28 -3.78 14.07
C PRO A 354 -6.95 -4.90 14.90
N LYS A 355 -8.05 -4.60 15.61
CA LYS A 355 -8.80 -5.61 16.38
C LYS A 355 -9.44 -6.65 15.45
N PHE A 356 -9.99 -6.19 14.33
CA PHE A 356 -10.57 -7.06 13.32
C PHE A 356 -9.53 -7.99 12.70
N LEU A 357 -8.33 -7.49 12.35
CA LEU A 357 -7.27 -8.32 11.77
C LEU A 357 -6.80 -9.43 12.71
N VAL A 358 -6.67 -9.13 14.01
CA VAL A 358 -6.34 -10.15 15.02
C VAL A 358 -7.40 -11.25 15.08
N GLN A 359 -8.69 -10.88 15.11
CA GLN A 359 -9.79 -11.85 15.10
C GLN A 359 -9.86 -12.66 13.81
N TYR A 360 -9.68 -11.98 12.67
CA TYR A 360 -9.63 -12.60 11.34
C TYR A 360 -8.55 -13.69 11.28
N ASP A 361 -7.33 -13.39 11.74
CA ASP A 361 -6.21 -14.34 11.75
C ASP A 361 -6.50 -15.53 12.67
N GLU A 362 -7.05 -15.30 13.86
CA GLU A 362 -7.46 -16.35 14.78
C GLU A 362 -8.50 -17.29 14.14
N TYR A 363 -9.49 -16.72 13.44
CA TYR A 363 -10.53 -17.50 12.77
C TYR A 363 -9.99 -18.27 11.56
N LEU A 364 -9.07 -17.68 10.79
CA LEU A 364 -8.44 -18.35 9.67
C LEU A 364 -7.62 -19.55 10.15
N LEU A 365 -6.84 -19.39 11.23
CA LEU A 365 -6.10 -20.48 11.87
C LEU A 365 -7.02 -21.59 12.39
N SER A 366 -8.17 -21.23 12.97
CA SER A 366 -9.14 -22.23 13.44
C SER A 366 -9.77 -23.06 12.31
N LYS A 367 -9.73 -22.56 11.07
CA LYS A 367 -10.22 -23.21 9.84
C LYS A 367 -9.11 -23.85 9.03
N ALA A 368 -7.86 -23.77 9.45
CA ALA A 368 -6.84 -24.61 8.84
C ALA A 368 -7.29 -26.06 9.07
N PRO A 369 -7.43 -26.89 8.00
CA PRO A 369 -7.73 -28.31 8.20
C PRO A 369 -6.68 -28.80 9.18
N ALA A 370 -7.11 -29.42 10.28
CA ALA A 370 -6.20 -29.99 11.26
C ALA A 370 -5.29 -30.93 10.48
N VAL A 371 -4.11 -30.43 10.10
CA VAL A 371 -3.06 -31.23 9.46
C VAL A 371 -2.89 -32.34 10.45
N ARG A 372 -3.37 -33.52 10.05
CA ARG A 372 -3.63 -34.66 10.90
C ARG A 372 -2.48 -34.71 11.90
N ARG A 373 -2.79 -34.49 13.18
CA ARG A 373 -1.86 -34.84 14.25
C ARG A 373 -1.69 -36.35 14.16
N GLY A 374 -0.84 -36.79 13.23
CA GLY A 374 -0.22 -38.11 13.18
C GLY A 374 0.84 -38.15 14.27
N LEU A 375 0.39 -37.88 15.49
CA LEU A 375 1.04 -38.15 16.75
C LEU A 375 -0.02 -38.87 17.58
N ASP A 376 -0.54 -39.96 17.01
CA ASP A 376 -1.15 -41.05 17.76
C ASP A 376 -0.42 -42.32 17.36
N ARG A 377 0.27 -42.88 18.37
CA ARG A 377 0.96 -44.18 18.49
C ARG A 377 2.45 -44.22 18.22
#